data_AF-A0A915JU31-F1
#
_entry.id   AF-A0A915JU31-F1
#
_cell.length_a   1.000
_cell.length_b   1.000
_cell.length_c   1.000
_cell.angle_alpha   90.00
_cell.angle_beta   90.00
_cell.angle_gamma   90.00
#
_symmetry.space_group_name_H-M   'P 1'
#
loop_
_entity.id
_entity.type
_entity.pdbx_description
1 polymer ?
#
loop_
_entity_poly.entity_id
_entity_poly.type
_entity_poly.pdbx_seq_one_letter_code
_entity_poly.pdbx_strand_id
1 'polypeptide(L)' 'MNWFLIGCSLIGSNFGGEHLVGLAGSGAASGVGVANFEIQAVVLFVMLGWIFVPVYFASGVVFDLGRALAKIG' A
#
# COMPACT_ATOMS: atom_id res chain seq x y z
N MET A 1 -9.60 14.28 7.40
CA MET A 1 -9.15 13.30 6.39
C MET A 1 -9.74 11.95 6.75
N ASN A 2 -10.56 11.36 5.90
CA ASN A 2 -11.23 10.10 6.23
C ASN A 2 -10.25 8.94 6.08
N TRP A 3 -9.90 8.29 7.18
CA TRP A 3 -8.98 7.14 7.23
C TRP A 3 -9.32 6.05 6.20
N PHE A 4 -10.61 5.80 6.02
CA PHE A 4 -11.12 4.85 5.03
C PHE A 4 -10.70 5.18 3.58
N LEU A 5 -10.79 6.45 3.18
CA LEU A 5 -10.41 6.87 1.83
C LEU A 5 -8.90 6.71 1.57
N ILE A 6 -8.07 6.94 2.61
CA ILE A 6 -6.62 6.73 2.53
C ILE A 6 -6.31 5.24 2.31
N GLY A 7 -6.97 4.37 3.07
CA GLY A 7 -6.82 2.91 2.92
C GLY A 7 -7.25 2.42 1.53
N CYS A 8 -8.42 2.86 1.05
CA CYS A 8 -8.89 2.49 -0.29
C CYS A 8 -7.95 2.97 -1.41
N SER A 9 -7.37 4.16 -1.29
CA SER A 9 -6.42 4.70 -2.26
C SER A 9 -5.12 3.88 -2.32
N LEU A 10 -4.60 3.46 -1.16
CA LEU A 10 -3.39 2.63 -1.07
C LEU A 10 -3.58 1.26 -1.74
N ILE A 11 -4.72 0.60 -1.47
CA ILE A 11 -5.03 -0.68 -2.11
C ILE A 11 -5.29 -0.49 -3.61
N GLY A 12 -6.07 0.52 -3.99
CA GLY A 12 -6.37 0.79 -5.41
C GLY A 12 -5.14 1.13 -6.26
N SER A 13 -4.10 1.68 -5.65
CA SER A 13 -2.84 2.01 -6.32
C SER A 13 -1.92 0.80 -6.51
N ASN A 14 -2.11 -0.28 -5.75
CA ASN A 14 -1.27 -1.48 -5.79
C ASN A 14 -1.97 -2.68 -6.46
N PHE A 15 -3.31 -2.70 -6.47
CA PHE A 15 -4.10 -3.84 -6.94
C PHE A 15 -4.59 -3.64 -8.39
N GLY A 16 -3.87 -4.23 -9.35
CA GLY A 16 -4.20 -4.22 -10.78
C GLY A 16 -5.02 -5.42 -11.25
N GLY A 17 -5.59 -5.34 -12.46
CA GLY A 17 -6.37 -6.44 -13.05
C GLY A 17 -5.58 -7.73 -13.27
N GLU A 18 -4.27 -7.61 -13.52
CA GLU A 18 -3.32 -8.71 -13.64
C GLU A 18 -3.19 -9.51 -12.34
N HIS A 19 -3.19 -8.81 -11.20
CA HIS A 19 -3.11 -9.42 -9.88
C HIS A 19 -4.37 -10.24 -9.58
N LEU A 20 -5.54 -9.72 -9.98
CA LEU A 20 -6.82 -10.38 -9.80
C LEU A 20 -6.95 -11.65 -10.66
N VAL A 21 -6.54 -11.58 -11.94
CA VAL A 21 -6.52 -12.75 -12.84
C VAL A 21 -5.49 -13.79 -12.38
N GLY A 22 -4.31 -13.35 -11.94
CA GLY A 22 -3.24 -14.22 -11.43
C GLY A 22 -3.62 -14.96 -10.15
N LEU A 23 -4.25 -14.26 -9.19
CA LEU A 23 -4.79 -14.86 -7.96
C LEU A 23 -5.95 -15.80 -8.25
N ALA A 24 -6.86 -15.45 -9.16
CA ALA A 24 -7.97 -16.32 -9.55
C ALA A 24 -7.48 -17.60 -10.24
N GLY A 25 -6.49 -17.50 -11.15
CA GLY A 25 -5.88 -18.66 -11.80
C GLY A 25 -5.11 -19.55 -10.83
N SER A 26 -4.32 -18.95 -9.94
CA SER A 26 -3.57 -19.69 -8.91
C SER A 26 -4.50 -20.35 -7.90
N GLY A 27 -5.60 -19.67 -7.54
CA GLY A 27 -6.65 -20.21 -6.68
C GLY A 27 -7.43 -21.36 -7.33
N ALA A 28 -7.66 -21.30 -8.65
CA ALA A 28 -8.27 -22.40 -9.39
C ALA A 28 -7.35 -23.63 -9.51
N ALA A 29 -6.03 -23.42 -9.60
CA ALA A 29 -5.05 -24.50 -9.76
C ALA A 29 -4.61 -25.15 -8.43
N SER A 30 -4.43 -24.34 -7.37
CA SER A 30 -3.81 -24.76 -6.10
C SER A 30 -4.70 -24.56 -4.86
N GLY A 31 -5.93 -24.07 -5.05
CA GLY A 31 -6.90 -23.85 -3.99
C GLY A 31 -6.69 -22.56 -3.20
N VAL A 32 -7.42 -22.45 -2.08
CA VAL A 32 -7.54 -21.20 -1.29
C VAL A 32 -6.25 -20.84 -0.52
N GLY A 33 -5.25 -21.73 -0.49
CA GLY A 33 -3.97 -21.49 0.19
C GLY A 33 -3.22 -20.25 -0.32
N VAL A 34 -3.41 -19.89 -1.60
CA VAL A 34 -2.82 -18.68 -2.20
C VAL A 34 -3.38 -17.40 -1.58
N ALA A 35 -4.62 -17.41 -1.07
CA ALA A 35 -5.21 -16.26 -0.39
C ALA A 35 -4.48 -15.90 0.93
N ASN A 36 -3.74 -16.84 1.53
CA ASN A 36 -2.96 -16.57 2.73
C ASN A 36 -1.86 -15.53 2.50
N PHE A 37 -1.31 -15.43 1.28
CA PHE A 37 -0.34 -14.39 0.94
C PHE A 37 -0.94 -12.98 1.07
N GLU A 38 -2.17 -12.80 0.56
CA GLU A 38 -2.89 -11.52 0.66
C GLU A 38 -3.24 -11.16 2.12
N ILE A 39 -3.64 -12.15 2.93
CA ILE A 39 -3.97 -11.92 4.34
C ILE A 39 -2.72 -11.51 5.14
N GLN A 40 -1.56 -12.12 4.87
CA GLN A 40 -0.31 -11.72 5.51
C GLN A 40 0.19 -10.35 5.04
N ALA A 41 -0.10 -9.96 3.80
CA ALA A 41 0.24 -8.63 3.29
C ALA A 41 -0.41 -7.51 4.11
N VAL A 42 -1.63 -7.71 4.63
CA VAL A 42 -2.30 -6.73 5.51
C VAL A 42 -1.50 -6.45 6.79
N VAL A 43 -0.95 -7.50 7.41
CA VAL A 43 -0.14 -7.37 8.63
C VAL A 43 1.15 -6.59 8.34
N LEU A 44 1.80 -6.88 7.21
CA LEU A 44 2.98 -6.15 6.75
C LEU A 44 2.67 -4.67 6.48
N PHE A 45 1.53 -4.36 5.86
CA PHE A 45 1.11 -2.96 5.62
C PHE A 45 0.94 -2.17 6.92
N VAL A 46 0.35 -2.77 7.95
CA VAL A 46 0.20 -2.12 9.26
C VAL A 46 1.56 -1.89 9.92
N MET A 47 2.47 -2.86 9.86
CA MET A 47 3.83 -2.69 10.39
C MET A 47 4.63 -1.63 9.63
N LEU A 48 4.52 -1.62 8.29
CA LEU A 48 5.18 -0.62 7.45
C LEU A 48 4.67 0.79 7.80
N GLY A 49 3.35 0.94 7.94
CA GLY A 49 2.73 2.18 8.38
C GLY A 49 3.30 2.62 9.72
N TRP A 50 3.39 1.74 10.72
CA TRP A 50 3.85 2.14 12.05
C TRP A 50 5.35 2.48 12.09
N ILE A 51 6.20 1.76 11.35
CA ILE A 51 7.65 1.95 11.39
C ILE A 51 8.07 3.11 10.50
N PHE A 52 7.56 3.19 9.28
CA PHE A 52 8.05 4.15 8.28
C PHE A 52 7.37 5.50 8.39
N VAL A 53 6.11 5.59 8.80
CA VAL A 53 5.42 6.89 8.98
C VAL A 53 6.17 7.82 9.95
N PRO A 54 6.58 7.40 11.17
CA PRO A 54 7.31 8.28 12.07
C PRO A 54 8.71 8.64 11.53
N VAL A 55 9.36 7.72 10.80
CA VAL A 55 10.65 7.99 10.15
C VAL A 55 10.49 9.05 9.05
N TYR A 56 9.46 8.95 8.22
CA TYR A 56 9.18 9.94 7.17
C TYR A 56 8.84 11.31 7.74
N PHE A 57 8.09 11.37 8.85
CA PHE A 57 7.84 12.62 9.56
C PHE A 57 9.10 13.20 10.19
N ALA A 58 9.97 12.38 10.78
CA ALA A 58 11.23 12.83 11.37
C ALA A 58 12.25 13.30 10.32
N SER A 59 12.23 12.70 9.12
CA SER A 59 13.13 13.05 8.01
C SER A 59 12.77 14.34 7.27
N GLY A 60 11.63 14.97 7.58
CA GLY A 60 11.17 16.21 6.91
C GLY A 60 10.71 16.03 5.46
N VAL A 61 10.92 14.87 4.84
CA VAL A 61 10.65 14.58 3.42
C VAL A 61 9.20 14.86 3.02
N VAL A 62 8.24 14.61 3.93
CA VAL A 62 6.81 14.86 3.67
C VAL A 62 6.52 16.35 3.46
N PHE A 63 7.26 17.25 4.13
CA PHE A 63 7.08 18.70 4.02
C PHE A 63 8.04 19.31 3.00
N ASP A 64 9.28 18.82 2.89
CA ASP A 64 10.29 19.36 1.99
C ASP A 64 10.01 19.06 0.53
N LEU A 65 9.45 17.89 0.19
CA LEU A 65 9.11 17.60 -1.21
C LEU A 65 8.02 18.55 -1.73
N GLY A 66 7.00 18.86 -0.92
CA GLY A 66 5.97 19.83 -1.26
C GLY A 66 6.51 21.26 -1.38
N ARG A 67 7.46 21.65 -0.52
CA ARG A 67 8.13 22.96 -0.56
C ARG A 67 9.10 23.09 -1.74
N ALA A 68 9.81 22.03 -2.09
CA ALA A 68 10.76 22.01 -3.21
C ALA A 68 10.01 22.16 -4.54
N LEU A 69 8.88 21.47 -4.71
CA LEU A 69 8.05 21.61 -5.90
C LEU A 69 7.36 22.98 -5.97
N ALA A 70 6.93 23.56 -4.83
CA ALA A 70 6.37 24.90 -4.77
C ALA A 70 7.38 26.04 -5.03
N LYS A 71 8.69 25.76 -4.97
CA LYS A 71 9.76 26.72 -5.29
C LYS A 71 10.17 26.73 -6.77
N ILE A 72 9.73 25.72 -7.54
CA ILE A 72 10.11 25.51 -8.94
C ILE A 72 8.98 25.97 -9.89
N GLY A 73 7.80 26.32 -9.36
CA GLY A 73 6.73 27.05 -10.08
C GLY A 73 6.77 28.53 -9.78
#